data_AF-A0A2K6A2M8-F1
#
_entry.id   AF-A0A2K6A2M8-F1
#
_cell.length_a   1.000
_cell.length_b   1.000
_cell.length_c   1.000
_cell.angle_alpha   90.00
_cell.angle_beta   90.00
_cell.angle_gamma   90.00
#
_symmetry.space_group_name_H-M   'P 1'
#
loop_
_entity.id
_entity.type
_entity.pdbx_description
1 polymer ?
#
loop_
_entity_poly.entity_id
_entity_poly.type
_entity_poly.pdbx_seq_one_letter_code
_entity_poly.pdbx_strand_id
1 'polypeptide(L)'
;MSRLLRSCAPLRPGPERARAPTGARGEAARAVVRGSMEEPVREPVKRLMRASVRGRRNMPQVEPTGHLGRDPRRLCRGWEETPAEPSQGAAEVRETRRRHERRLVEVDSSRQQEYDFKMAQALEELRSQHDEQVRLYKLELEQTYQAKLDSAKLSSDQNDKAASAAREELKEARMRLESLSYQLSGLQKQASAAEDRIRELEEAMAGERDKFRKMLDAKEQEMTEMRDVMQQQLAEYQELLDVKLALDMEINAYRKLLEGEEERCGRPGGLGARSEEEGRGRRRGSGVRRVFQDQSLGNWRIKRQILEGEEIAYKFTPKYVLRAGQMVTVWAAGAGVAHSPPSTLVWKGQSSWGTGESFRTVLVNADGEEVAMRTVKQSSVVRENENGEEEEEEAEFGEEDLFHQQGDPRTTSRGCYVM
;
A
#
# COMPACT_ATOMS: atom_id res chain seq x y z
N MET A 1 -27.47 -5.55 50.54
CA MET A 1 -27.12 -6.89 51.03
C MET A 1 -25.77 -7.28 50.44
N SER A 2 -24.80 -7.46 51.33
CA SER A 2 -23.60 -8.34 51.27
C SER A 2 -22.75 -8.47 49.98
N ARG A 3 -21.56 -7.84 50.07
CA ARG A 3 -20.19 -8.24 49.65
C ARG A 3 -20.01 -9.46 48.73
N LEU A 4 -19.13 -9.33 47.72
CA LEU A 4 -17.86 -10.09 47.63
C LEU A 4 -16.88 -9.44 46.63
N LEU A 5 -15.68 -9.12 47.14
CA LEU A 5 -14.46 -8.72 46.44
C LEU A 5 -13.55 -9.96 46.26
N ARG A 6 -12.99 -10.14 45.06
CA ARG A 6 -11.70 -10.81 44.73
C ARG A 6 -11.21 -10.11 43.46
N SER A 7 -10.17 -9.27 43.45
CA SER A 7 -8.73 -9.53 43.66
C SER A 7 -8.21 -10.77 42.92
N CYS A 8 -7.62 -10.53 41.74
CA CYS A 8 -6.34 -11.12 41.35
C CYS A 8 -5.67 -10.25 40.27
N ALA A 9 -4.36 -10.21 40.35
CA ALA A 9 -3.42 -9.19 39.90
C ALA A 9 -2.91 -9.43 38.45
N PRO A 10 -1.95 -8.62 37.94
CA PRO A 10 -1.67 -8.41 36.53
C PRO A 10 -0.69 -9.41 35.94
N LEU A 11 -0.76 -9.60 34.62
CA LEU A 11 0.24 -10.36 33.88
C LEU A 11 1.47 -9.48 33.60
N ARG A 12 2.61 -9.90 34.16
CA ARG A 12 3.97 -9.42 33.88
C ARG A 12 4.92 -10.66 33.88
N PRO A 13 6.20 -10.54 33.48
CA PRO A 13 6.79 -11.18 32.30
C PRO A 13 7.84 -12.27 32.60
N GLY A 14 8.35 -12.93 31.53
CA GLY A 14 9.60 -13.72 31.50
C GLY A 14 9.43 -15.17 31.01
N PRO A 15 10.47 -15.88 30.51
CA PRO A 15 11.91 -15.58 30.64
C PRO A 15 12.75 -15.62 29.33
N GLU A 16 13.96 -15.07 29.45
CA GLU A 16 15.11 -15.25 28.56
C GLU A 16 15.41 -16.73 28.24
N ARG A 17 15.91 -16.99 27.03
CA ARG A 17 17.00 -17.96 26.81
C ARG A 17 17.74 -17.74 25.49
N ALA A 18 19.05 -17.61 25.64
CA ALA A 18 20.14 -18.03 24.75
C ALA A 18 20.45 -17.25 23.46
N ARG A 19 21.58 -16.53 23.53
CA ARG A 19 22.45 -16.15 22.41
C ARG A 19 23.29 -17.34 21.91
N ALA A 20 23.62 -17.25 20.61
CA ALA A 20 24.82 -17.73 19.89
C ALA A 20 24.82 -19.18 19.33
N PRO A 21 25.69 -19.52 18.35
CA PRO A 21 26.13 -18.79 17.14
C PRO A 21 26.09 -19.69 15.87
N THR A 22 26.63 -19.19 14.74
CA THR A 22 27.24 -19.92 13.59
C THR A 22 26.46 -20.08 12.27
N GLY A 23 27.18 -19.83 11.17
CA GLY A 23 26.96 -20.39 9.83
C GLY A 23 26.05 -19.57 8.93
N ALA A 24 26.54 -18.61 8.14
CA ALA A 24 27.17 -18.84 6.83
C ALA A 24 26.31 -19.67 5.85
N ARG A 25 26.14 -19.12 4.63
CA ARG A 25 25.53 -19.66 3.39
C ARG A 25 24.10 -19.14 3.13
N GLY A 26 23.74 -18.65 1.95
CA GLY A 26 24.40 -18.76 0.64
C GLY A 26 24.63 -17.40 -0.04
N GLU A 27 25.90 -17.01 -0.12
CA GLU A 27 26.37 -16.41 -1.36
C GLU A 27 26.15 -17.45 -2.47
N ALA A 28 25.39 -17.10 -3.49
CA ALA A 28 25.40 -17.86 -4.73
C ALA A 28 26.78 -17.67 -5.37
N ALA A 29 27.73 -18.52 -4.99
CA ALA A 29 28.96 -18.72 -5.71
C ALA A 29 28.59 -19.24 -7.09
N ARG A 30 28.51 -18.33 -8.05
CA ARG A 30 28.47 -18.67 -9.48
C ARG A 30 29.80 -19.33 -9.78
N ALA A 31 29.82 -20.66 -9.76
CA ALA A 31 30.95 -21.45 -10.20
C ALA A 31 31.16 -21.17 -11.70
N VAL A 32 32.04 -20.23 -12.02
CA VAL A 32 32.73 -20.25 -13.30
C VAL A 32 33.63 -21.47 -13.22
N VAL A 33 33.22 -22.55 -13.89
CA VAL A 33 34.16 -23.60 -14.27
C VAL A 33 35.17 -22.92 -15.18
N ARG A 34 36.26 -22.41 -14.59
CA ARG A 34 37.52 -22.31 -15.31
C ARG A 34 37.88 -23.74 -15.61
N GLY A 35 37.53 -24.20 -16.81
CA GLY A 35 38.10 -25.40 -17.38
C GLY A 35 39.60 -25.26 -17.22
N SER A 36 40.16 -26.12 -16.37
CA SER A 36 41.59 -26.30 -16.25
C SER A 36 42.08 -26.61 -17.65
N MET A 37 42.80 -25.65 -18.21
CA MET A 37 43.52 -25.80 -19.46
C MET A 37 44.68 -26.73 -19.12
N GLU A 38 44.42 -28.04 -19.13
CA GLU A 38 45.51 -29.01 -19.16
C GLU A 38 46.24 -28.81 -20.48
N GLU A 39 47.42 -28.19 -20.37
CA GLU A 39 48.43 -28.23 -21.40
C GLU A 39 48.87 -29.68 -21.61
N PRO A 40 48.78 -30.22 -22.84
CA PRO A 40 49.79 -31.17 -23.27
C PRO A 40 51.05 -30.37 -23.61
N VAL A 41 52.06 -30.56 -22.76
CA VAL A 41 53.50 -30.35 -22.98
C VAL A 41 53.85 -29.97 -24.42
N ARG A 42 54.11 -28.68 -24.66
CA ARG A 42 54.86 -28.24 -25.84
C ARG A 42 56.33 -28.57 -25.63
N GLU A 43 56.83 -29.59 -26.31
CA GLU A 43 58.26 -29.65 -26.61
C GLU A 43 58.67 -28.49 -27.55
N PRO A 44 59.87 -27.92 -27.39
CA PRO A 44 60.27 -26.72 -28.08
C PRO A 44 60.90 -27.04 -29.45
N VAL A 45 60.17 -26.82 -30.56
CA VAL A 45 60.79 -26.74 -31.89
C VAL A 45 60.78 -25.30 -32.40
N LYS A 46 61.69 -24.49 -31.83
CA LYS A 46 62.33 -23.36 -32.52
C LYS A 46 63.78 -23.23 -32.08
N ARG A 47 64.65 -24.06 -32.67
CA ARG A 47 66.08 -23.74 -32.80
C ARG A 47 66.68 -24.49 -34.00
N LEU A 48 66.42 -24.01 -35.22
CA LEU A 48 67.39 -24.10 -36.32
C LEU A 48 66.93 -23.24 -37.52
N MET A 49 67.09 -21.93 -37.41
CA MET A 49 67.40 -21.08 -38.56
C MET A 49 67.99 -19.78 -38.00
N ARG A 50 69.18 -19.43 -38.52
CA ARG A 50 70.06 -18.30 -38.17
C ARG A 50 71.03 -18.55 -37.00
N ALA A 51 72.18 -19.15 -37.33
CA ALA A 51 73.46 -18.43 -37.44
C ALA A 51 74.62 -19.45 -37.50
N SER A 52 75.27 -19.56 -38.64
CA SER A 52 76.69 -19.92 -38.67
C SER A 52 77.35 -19.19 -39.83
N VAL A 53 77.73 -17.95 -39.54
CA VAL A 53 78.71 -17.18 -40.31
C VAL A 53 79.76 -16.72 -39.30
N ARG A 54 81.02 -17.03 -39.61
CA ARG A 54 82.31 -16.55 -39.07
C ARG A 54 82.95 -17.31 -37.89
N GLY A 55 84.05 -17.99 -38.21
CA GLY A 55 85.08 -18.42 -37.26
C GLY A 55 86.15 -19.35 -37.87
N ARG A 56 87.10 -18.79 -38.63
CA ARG A 56 88.22 -19.47 -39.32
C ARG A 56 89.17 -20.30 -38.44
N ARG A 57 89.76 -21.32 -39.08
CA ARG A 57 91.17 -21.83 -39.09
C ARG A 57 91.12 -23.36 -38.86
N ASN A 58 91.59 -24.28 -39.71
CA ASN A 58 92.84 -24.35 -40.46
C ASN A 58 92.78 -25.51 -41.49
N MET A 59 93.51 -25.36 -42.61
CA MET A 59 93.76 -26.33 -43.70
C MET A 59 94.47 -27.64 -43.23
N PRO A 60 94.44 -28.74 -44.01
CA PRO A 60 95.44 -28.90 -45.10
C PRO A 60 94.84 -29.23 -46.47
N GLN A 61 95.48 -28.65 -47.49
CA GLN A 61 95.38 -28.98 -48.91
C GLN A 61 95.88 -30.39 -49.18
N VAL A 62 95.25 -31.10 -50.13
CA VAL A 62 95.94 -31.93 -51.12
C VAL A 62 95.12 -31.96 -52.43
N GLU A 63 95.61 -31.25 -53.44
CA GLU A 63 95.30 -31.46 -54.87
C GLU A 63 95.92 -32.79 -55.34
N PRO A 64 95.42 -33.41 -56.43
CA PRO A 64 96.27 -33.32 -57.61
C PRO A 64 95.53 -33.19 -58.96
N THR A 65 96.00 -32.21 -59.72
CA THR A 65 96.45 -32.30 -61.12
C THR A 65 95.40 -32.50 -62.21
N GLY A 66 95.01 -31.37 -62.81
CA GLY A 66 95.01 -31.28 -64.27
C GLY A 66 96.44 -31.35 -64.79
N HIS A 67 96.72 -32.32 -65.67
CA HIS A 67 97.90 -32.31 -66.52
C HIS A 67 97.48 -32.08 -67.97
N LEU A 68 97.98 -30.98 -68.52
CA LEU A 68 98.10 -30.71 -69.94
C LEU A 68 98.83 -31.86 -70.63
N GLY A 69 98.26 -32.37 -71.71
CA GLY A 69 98.85 -33.44 -72.51
C GLY A 69 98.38 -33.41 -73.96
N ARG A 70 98.89 -32.42 -74.70
CA ARG A 70 99.18 -32.42 -76.15
C ARG A 70 98.16 -33.01 -77.14
N ASP A 71 97.72 -32.14 -78.04
CA ASP A 71 97.39 -32.44 -79.43
C ASP A 71 98.47 -33.32 -80.09
N PRO A 72 98.10 -34.33 -80.91
CA PRO A 72 98.83 -34.49 -82.16
C PRO A 72 97.88 -34.83 -83.34
N ARG A 73 97.32 -33.81 -83.98
CA ARG A 73 97.16 -33.86 -85.44
C ARG A 73 98.49 -33.51 -86.12
N ARG A 74 99.26 -34.51 -86.59
CA ARG A 74 99.84 -34.57 -87.95
C ARG A 74 100.94 -35.66 -88.10
N LEU A 75 100.77 -36.43 -89.17
CA LEU A 75 101.77 -37.18 -89.95
C LEU A 75 102.45 -38.40 -89.31
N CYS A 76 101.91 -39.58 -89.61
CA CYS A 76 102.70 -40.66 -90.21
C CYS A 76 102.09 -40.98 -91.58
N ARG A 77 102.86 -40.64 -92.63
CA ARG A 77 102.76 -41.27 -93.94
C ARG A 77 103.31 -42.69 -93.82
N GLY A 78 102.70 -43.63 -94.55
CA GLY A 78 103.35 -44.84 -95.03
C GLY A 78 103.54 -45.97 -94.02
N TRP A 79 102.49 -46.76 -93.81
CA TRP A 79 102.60 -48.22 -93.79
C TRP A 79 101.51 -48.75 -94.73
N GLU A 80 101.94 -49.18 -95.90
CA GLU A 80 101.20 -50.12 -96.74
C GLU A 80 101.04 -51.40 -95.91
N GLU A 81 99.91 -51.56 -95.23
CA GLU A 81 99.42 -52.87 -94.83
C GLU A 81 98.04 -53.05 -95.46
N THR A 82 98.03 -53.97 -96.40
CA THR A 82 96.93 -54.51 -97.21
C THR A 82 95.54 -54.43 -96.58
N PRO A 83 94.49 -54.07 -97.33
CA PRO A 83 93.11 -54.26 -96.89
C PRO A 83 92.87 -55.77 -96.80
N ALA A 84 92.82 -56.29 -95.58
CA ALA A 84 92.17 -57.57 -95.34
C ALA A 84 90.68 -57.37 -95.61
N GLU A 85 90.28 -57.64 -96.86
CA GLU A 85 88.89 -57.87 -97.24
C GLU A 85 88.24 -58.74 -96.15
N PRO A 86 87.19 -58.27 -95.49
CA PRO A 86 86.40 -59.14 -94.64
C PRO A 86 85.96 -60.31 -95.50
N SER A 87 86.37 -61.54 -95.18
CA SER A 87 85.66 -62.69 -95.71
C SER A 87 84.17 -62.52 -95.37
N GLN A 88 83.25 -62.99 -96.23
CA GLN A 88 81.80 -62.82 -96.05
C GLN A 88 81.34 -63.17 -94.61
N GLY A 89 81.97 -64.18 -94.00
CA GLY A 89 81.74 -64.54 -92.60
C GLY A 89 82.20 -63.50 -91.57
N ALA A 90 83.28 -62.74 -91.80
CA ALA A 90 83.74 -61.69 -90.88
C ALA A 90 82.87 -60.41 -90.94
N ALA A 91 82.25 -60.12 -92.09
CA ALA A 91 81.23 -59.07 -92.20
C ALA A 91 79.92 -59.51 -91.52
N GLU A 92 79.49 -60.76 -91.74
CA GLU A 92 78.28 -61.34 -91.18
C GLU A 92 78.37 -61.57 -89.65
N VAL A 93 79.53 -61.98 -89.14
CA VAL A 93 79.82 -62.08 -87.68
C VAL A 93 79.83 -60.70 -87.03
N ARG A 94 80.31 -59.66 -87.73
CA ARG A 94 80.24 -58.29 -87.21
C ARG A 94 78.83 -57.74 -87.25
N GLU A 95 78.04 -58.07 -88.27
CA GLU A 95 76.64 -57.65 -88.36
C GLU A 95 75.76 -58.36 -87.35
N THR A 96 75.92 -59.67 -87.16
CA THR A 96 75.25 -60.44 -86.10
C THR A 96 75.69 -59.98 -84.71
N ARG A 97 76.98 -59.68 -84.48
CA ARG A 97 77.46 -59.07 -83.24
C ARG A 97 76.85 -57.69 -83.02
N ARG A 98 76.82 -56.81 -84.02
CA ARG A 98 76.15 -55.50 -83.93
C ARG A 98 74.65 -55.61 -83.66
N ARG A 99 73.96 -56.62 -84.22
CA ARG A 99 72.55 -56.89 -83.95
C ARG A 99 72.32 -57.42 -82.53
N HIS A 100 73.22 -58.26 -82.01
CA HIS A 100 73.16 -58.73 -80.62
C HIS A 100 73.53 -57.62 -79.63
N GLU A 101 74.52 -56.80 -79.95
CA GLU A 101 74.96 -55.66 -79.15
C GLU A 101 73.88 -54.56 -79.12
N ARG A 102 73.21 -54.27 -80.25
CA ARG A 102 72.02 -53.40 -80.26
C ARG A 102 70.86 -53.98 -79.45
N ARG A 103 70.55 -55.27 -79.59
CA ARG A 103 69.50 -55.91 -78.78
C ARG A 103 69.84 -55.92 -77.29
N LEU A 104 71.10 -56.15 -76.92
CA LEU A 104 71.55 -56.09 -75.53
C LEU A 104 71.44 -54.67 -74.99
N VAL A 105 71.91 -53.66 -75.73
CA VAL A 105 71.78 -52.25 -75.35
C VAL A 105 70.33 -51.79 -75.30
N GLU A 106 69.47 -52.27 -76.19
CA GLU A 106 68.02 -51.99 -76.17
C GLU A 106 67.35 -52.67 -74.97
N VAL A 107 67.66 -53.93 -74.66
CA VAL A 107 67.11 -54.64 -73.49
C VAL A 107 67.65 -54.07 -72.18
N ASP A 108 68.93 -53.70 -72.13
CA ASP A 108 69.54 -53.03 -70.97
C ASP A 108 68.99 -51.62 -70.80
N SER A 109 68.74 -50.88 -71.90
CA SER A 109 68.07 -49.58 -71.89
C SER A 109 66.60 -49.69 -71.47
N SER A 110 65.87 -50.73 -71.91
CA SER A 110 64.50 -50.99 -71.48
C SER A 110 64.42 -51.38 -70.00
N ARG A 111 65.32 -52.25 -69.51
CA ARG A 111 65.40 -52.59 -68.08
C ARG A 111 65.75 -51.37 -67.22
N GLN A 112 66.71 -50.55 -67.66
CA GLN A 112 67.07 -49.32 -66.96
C GLN A 112 65.89 -48.34 -66.90
N GLN A 113 65.16 -48.17 -68.01
CA GLN A 113 63.93 -47.35 -68.04
C GLN A 113 62.84 -47.88 -67.12
N GLU A 114 62.67 -49.20 -67.01
CA GLU A 114 61.70 -49.79 -66.07
C GLU A 114 62.09 -49.56 -64.61
N TYR A 115 63.39 -49.63 -64.27
CA TYR A 115 63.87 -49.30 -62.93
C TYR A 115 63.72 -47.82 -62.63
N ASP A 116 64.11 -46.95 -63.56
CA ASP A 116 63.97 -45.51 -63.44
C ASP A 116 62.49 -45.10 -63.33
N PHE A 117 61.60 -45.76 -64.10
CA PHE A 117 60.15 -45.56 -64.01
C PHE A 117 59.59 -46.02 -62.65
N LYS A 118 59.95 -47.22 -62.16
CA LYS A 118 59.52 -47.71 -60.85
C LYS A 118 60.04 -46.84 -59.70
N MET A 119 61.28 -46.35 -59.82
CA MET A 119 61.88 -45.45 -58.85
C MET A 119 61.22 -44.07 -58.86
N ALA A 120 60.97 -43.51 -60.05
CA ALA A 120 60.23 -42.27 -60.20
C ALA A 120 58.79 -42.41 -59.67
N GLN A 121 58.13 -43.53 -59.94
CA GLN A 121 56.79 -43.85 -59.43
C GLN A 121 56.78 -43.93 -57.91
N ALA A 122 57.73 -44.65 -57.29
CA ALA A 122 57.81 -44.75 -55.83
C ALA A 122 58.08 -43.38 -55.16
N LEU A 123 58.93 -42.55 -55.77
CA LEU A 123 59.19 -41.19 -55.28
C LEU A 123 57.97 -40.28 -55.41
N GLU A 124 57.23 -40.39 -56.52
CA GLU A 124 55.99 -39.63 -56.73
C GLU A 124 54.90 -40.07 -55.75
N GLU A 125 54.78 -41.36 -55.48
CA GLU A 125 53.83 -41.91 -54.52
C GLU A 125 54.14 -41.47 -53.09
N LEU A 126 55.41 -41.43 -52.69
CA LEU A 126 55.84 -40.87 -51.39
C LEU A 126 55.56 -39.37 -51.28
N ARG A 127 55.78 -38.60 -52.36
CA ARG A 127 55.43 -37.17 -52.39
C ARG A 127 53.93 -36.97 -52.26
N SER A 128 53.14 -37.71 -53.03
CA SER A 128 51.69 -37.67 -52.98
C SER A 128 51.15 -38.03 -51.59
N GLN A 129 51.70 -39.07 -50.94
CA GLN A 129 51.35 -39.42 -49.57
C GLN A 129 51.70 -38.31 -48.58
N HIS A 130 52.87 -37.69 -48.72
CA HIS A 130 53.27 -36.60 -47.84
C HIS A 130 52.37 -35.37 -48.02
N ASP A 131 52.09 -34.97 -49.26
CA ASP A 131 51.21 -33.86 -49.57
C ASP A 131 49.79 -34.11 -49.05
N GLU A 132 49.29 -35.34 -49.18
CA GLU A 132 48.00 -35.75 -48.63
C GLU A 132 47.98 -35.73 -47.10
N GLN A 133 49.03 -36.22 -46.44
CA GLN A 133 49.18 -36.11 -44.98
C GLN A 133 49.17 -34.65 -44.52
N VAL A 134 49.92 -33.77 -45.19
CA VAL A 134 49.95 -32.34 -44.87
C VAL A 134 48.57 -31.71 -45.09
N ARG A 135 47.86 -32.11 -46.15
CA ARG A 135 46.50 -31.63 -46.44
C ARG A 135 45.52 -32.05 -45.33
N LEU A 136 45.55 -33.31 -44.91
CA LEU A 136 44.70 -33.83 -43.84
C LEU A 136 44.99 -33.13 -42.50
N TYR A 137 46.27 -32.99 -42.13
CA TYR A 137 46.64 -32.27 -40.90
C TYR A 137 46.20 -30.80 -40.92
N LYS A 138 46.29 -30.11 -42.06
CA LYS A 138 45.77 -28.74 -42.20
C LYS A 138 44.26 -28.68 -41.99
N LEU A 139 43.52 -29.60 -42.62
CA LEU A 139 42.07 -29.67 -42.48
C LEU A 139 41.64 -29.96 -41.04
N GLU A 140 42.27 -30.92 -40.37
CA GLU A 140 42.00 -31.23 -38.96
C GLU A 140 42.33 -30.04 -38.05
N LEU A 141 43.43 -29.35 -38.33
CA LEU A 141 43.80 -28.15 -37.58
C LEU A 141 42.77 -27.02 -37.77
N GLU A 142 42.34 -26.77 -39.00
CA GLU A 142 41.28 -25.79 -39.29
C GLU A 142 39.97 -26.17 -38.61
N GLN A 143 39.55 -27.43 -38.68
CA GLN A 143 38.34 -27.92 -38.01
C GLN A 143 38.41 -27.74 -36.49
N THR A 144 39.55 -28.08 -35.87
CA THR A 144 39.71 -27.91 -34.42
C THR A 144 39.75 -26.44 -34.00
N TYR A 145 40.37 -25.56 -34.79
CA TYR A 145 40.31 -24.11 -34.54
C TYR A 145 38.91 -23.55 -34.75
N GLN A 146 38.22 -23.97 -35.81
CA GLN A 146 36.87 -23.54 -36.09
C GLN A 146 35.91 -23.97 -34.97
N ALA A 147 36.00 -25.22 -34.51
CA ALA A 147 35.25 -25.72 -33.38
C ALA A 147 35.53 -24.93 -32.08
N LYS A 148 36.79 -24.55 -31.83
CA LYS A 148 37.16 -23.70 -30.68
C LYS A 148 36.59 -22.29 -30.81
N LEU A 149 36.64 -21.68 -32.00
CA LEU A 149 36.06 -20.36 -32.25
C LEU A 149 34.54 -20.39 -32.08
N ASP A 150 33.88 -21.39 -32.62
CA ASP A 150 32.42 -21.53 -32.53
C ASP A 150 31.98 -21.84 -31.10
N SER A 151 32.74 -22.67 -30.35
CA SER A 151 32.52 -22.89 -28.92
C SER A 151 32.73 -21.60 -28.11
N ALA A 152 33.75 -20.79 -28.42
CA ALA A 152 34.00 -19.53 -27.74
C ALA A 152 32.89 -18.52 -28.02
N LYS A 153 32.45 -18.39 -29.29
CA LYS A 153 31.31 -17.55 -29.68
C LYS A 153 30.03 -17.99 -28.97
N LEU A 154 29.71 -19.28 -28.99
CA LEU A 154 28.52 -19.81 -28.30
C LEU A 154 28.55 -19.48 -26.80
N SER A 155 29.72 -19.60 -26.16
CA SER A 155 29.86 -19.24 -24.74
C SER A 155 29.73 -17.73 -24.50
N SER A 156 30.19 -16.88 -25.43
CA SER A 156 29.98 -15.43 -25.38
C SER A 156 28.50 -15.08 -25.50
N ASP A 157 27.82 -15.65 -26.51
CA ASP A 157 26.39 -15.43 -26.73
C ASP A 157 25.56 -15.90 -25.53
N GLN A 158 25.94 -17.00 -24.89
CA GLN A 158 25.30 -17.47 -23.66
C GLN A 158 25.52 -16.50 -22.49
N ASN A 159 26.72 -15.96 -22.33
CA ASN A 159 27.00 -14.95 -21.32
C ASN A 159 26.23 -13.65 -21.58
N ASP A 160 26.13 -13.22 -22.85
CA ASP A 160 25.36 -12.03 -23.24
C ASP A 160 23.87 -12.21 -23.00
N LYS A 161 23.31 -13.38 -23.31
CA LYS A 161 21.91 -13.73 -22.98
C LYS A 161 21.65 -13.77 -21.47
N ALA A 162 22.58 -14.33 -20.69
CA ALA A 162 22.44 -14.34 -19.24
C ALA A 162 22.53 -12.92 -18.66
N ALA A 163 23.40 -12.08 -19.22
CA ALA A 163 23.53 -10.69 -18.82
C ALA A 163 22.31 -9.85 -19.22
N SER A 164 21.72 -10.07 -20.40
CA SER A 164 20.50 -9.38 -20.81
C SER A 164 19.31 -9.81 -19.95
N ALA A 165 19.15 -11.10 -19.66
CA ALA A 165 18.12 -11.61 -18.75
C ALA A 165 18.22 -10.97 -17.35
N ALA A 166 19.43 -10.94 -16.77
CA ALA A 166 19.65 -10.30 -15.47
C ALA A 166 19.36 -8.78 -15.48
N ARG A 167 19.64 -8.10 -16.60
CA ARG A 167 19.33 -6.67 -16.77
C ARG A 167 17.82 -6.42 -16.86
N GLU A 168 17.08 -7.27 -17.56
CA GLU A 168 15.62 -7.16 -17.63
C GLU A 168 14.97 -7.45 -16.28
N GLU A 169 15.40 -8.49 -15.56
CA GLU A 169 14.92 -8.77 -14.20
C GLU A 169 15.15 -7.58 -13.26
N LEU A 170 16.33 -6.97 -13.32
CA LEU A 170 16.66 -5.78 -12.55
C LEU A 170 15.79 -4.58 -12.94
N LYS A 171 15.52 -4.39 -14.23
CA LYS A 171 14.64 -3.33 -14.73
C LYS A 171 13.21 -3.54 -14.24
N GLU A 172 12.68 -4.76 -14.31
CA GLU A 172 11.36 -5.06 -13.76
C GLU A 172 11.29 -4.83 -12.25
N ALA A 173 12.31 -5.26 -11.49
CA ALA A 173 12.38 -5.00 -10.06
C ALA A 173 12.40 -3.50 -9.74
N ARG A 174 13.12 -2.69 -10.53
CA ARG A 174 13.10 -1.22 -10.40
C ARG A 174 11.72 -0.65 -10.68
N MET A 175 11.05 -1.05 -11.76
CA MET A 175 9.68 -0.60 -12.06
C MET A 175 8.70 -0.98 -10.94
N ARG A 176 8.84 -2.19 -10.37
CA ARG A 176 8.03 -2.63 -9.22
C ARG A 176 8.30 -1.76 -7.98
N LEU A 177 9.55 -1.44 -7.69
CA LEU A 177 9.91 -0.55 -6.58
C LEU A 177 9.37 0.87 -6.77
N GLU A 178 9.47 1.44 -7.97
CA GLU A 178 8.92 2.76 -8.29
C GLU A 178 7.40 2.79 -8.13
N SER A 179 6.71 1.76 -8.63
CA SER A 179 5.25 1.61 -8.47
C SER A 179 4.85 1.50 -7.00
N LEU A 180 5.52 0.66 -6.20
CA LEU A 180 5.25 0.55 -4.76
C LEU A 180 5.57 1.86 -4.03
N SER A 181 6.65 2.54 -4.38
CA SER A 181 7.03 3.82 -3.78
C SER A 181 5.99 4.90 -4.06
N TYR A 182 5.44 4.92 -5.27
CA TYR A 182 4.33 5.80 -5.62
C TYR A 182 3.09 5.49 -4.77
N GLN A 183 2.69 4.22 -4.67
CA GLN A 183 1.56 3.80 -3.84
C GLN A 183 1.76 4.16 -2.36
N LEU A 184 2.96 3.93 -1.80
CA LEU A 184 3.29 4.32 -0.43
C LEU A 184 3.19 5.84 -0.25
N SER A 185 3.68 6.63 -1.21
CA SER A 185 3.55 8.09 -1.15
C SER A 185 2.09 8.56 -1.22
N GLY A 186 1.26 7.87 -2.01
CA GLY A 186 -0.18 8.14 -2.11
C GLY A 186 -0.90 7.84 -0.81
N LEU A 187 -0.70 6.64 -0.27
CA LEU A 187 -1.26 6.24 1.03
C LEU A 187 -0.76 7.13 2.17
N GLN A 188 0.50 7.55 2.15
CA GLN A 188 1.04 8.47 3.15
C GLN A 188 0.36 9.84 3.09
N LYS A 189 0.09 10.37 1.89
CA LYS A 189 -0.67 11.62 1.72
C LYS A 189 -2.12 11.47 2.20
N GLN A 190 -2.77 10.35 1.90
CA GLN A 190 -4.12 10.07 2.38
C GLN A 190 -4.15 9.96 3.91
N ALA A 191 -3.16 9.30 4.51
CA ALA A 191 -3.03 9.22 5.96
C ALA A 191 -2.84 10.61 6.59
N SER A 192 -1.97 11.47 6.06
CA SER A 192 -1.81 12.83 6.58
C SER A 192 -3.07 13.67 6.41
N ALA A 193 -3.78 13.54 5.28
CA ALA A 193 -5.03 14.26 5.06
C ALA A 193 -6.13 13.81 6.04
N ALA A 194 -6.24 12.51 6.32
CA ALA A 194 -7.16 11.98 7.30
C ALA A 194 -6.79 12.42 8.73
N GLU A 195 -5.50 12.46 9.08
CA GLU A 195 -5.04 12.99 10.37
C GLU A 195 -5.40 14.48 10.55
N ASP A 196 -5.23 15.29 9.50
CA ASP A 196 -5.60 16.71 9.55
C ASP A 196 -7.12 16.90 9.65
N ARG A 197 -7.91 16.09 8.93
CA ARG A 197 -9.38 16.08 9.04
C ARG A 197 -9.84 15.72 10.46
N ILE A 198 -9.19 14.74 11.10
CA ILE A 198 -9.47 14.38 12.49
C ILE A 198 -9.16 15.55 13.42
N ARG A 199 -8.02 16.22 13.25
CA ARG A 199 -7.68 17.41 14.07
C ARG A 199 -8.70 18.52 13.91
N GLU A 200 -9.12 18.83 12.68
CA GLU A 200 -10.14 19.85 12.42
C GLU A 200 -11.47 19.53 13.12
N LEU A 201 -11.92 18.27 13.06
CA LEU A 201 -13.14 17.82 13.73
C LEU A 201 -13.00 17.86 15.25
N GLU A 202 -11.86 17.43 15.80
CA GLU A 202 -11.58 17.51 17.23
C GLU A 202 -11.57 18.97 17.74
N GLU A 203 -10.98 19.89 16.98
CA GLU A 203 -10.99 21.33 17.27
C GLU A 203 -12.38 21.94 17.18
N ALA A 204 -13.19 21.56 16.17
CA ALA A 204 -14.58 22.00 16.05
C ALA A 204 -15.41 21.53 17.26
N MET A 205 -15.31 20.25 17.62
CA MET A 205 -15.99 19.67 18.78
C MET A 205 -15.50 20.28 20.11
N ALA A 206 -14.22 20.62 20.23
CA ALA A 206 -13.70 21.37 21.37
C ALA A 206 -14.28 22.79 21.42
N GLY A 207 -14.33 23.48 20.28
CA GLY A 207 -14.91 24.81 20.15
C GLY A 207 -16.39 24.85 20.51
N GLU A 208 -17.18 23.85 20.13
CA GLU A 208 -18.58 23.73 20.52
C GLU A 208 -18.76 23.51 22.02
N ARG A 209 -17.98 22.59 22.61
CA ARG A 209 -17.99 22.37 24.06
C ARG A 209 -17.65 23.65 24.83
N ASP A 210 -16.68 24.43 24.35
CA ASP A 210 -16.31 25.71 24.96
C ASP A 210 -17.41 26.78 24.81
N LYS A 211 -18.13 26.80 23.68
CA LYS A 211 -19.30 27.68 23.50
C LYS A 211 -20.40 27.34 24.50
N PHE A 212 -20.75 26.06 24.64
CA PHE A 212 -21.76 25.62 25.61
C PHE A 212 -21.33 25.89 27.05
N ARG A 213 -20.06 25.66 27.38
CA ARG A 213 -19.50 25.99 28.69
C ARG A 213 -19.63 27.47 29.01
N LYS A 214 -19.24 28.36 28.10
CA LYS A 214 -19.38 29.81 28.27
C LYS A 214 -20.84 30.24 28.43
N MET A 215 -21.76 29.61 27.69
CA MET A 215 -23.19 29.88 27.81
C MET A 215 -23.72 29.45 29.18
N LEU A 216 -23.32 28.28 29.67
CA LEU A 216 -23.67 27.80 31.01
C LEU A 216 -23.12 28.74 32.08
N ASP A 217 -21.84 29.11 32.00
CA ASP A 217 -21.20 30.03 32.96
C ASP A 217 -21.94 31.39 32.98
N ALA A 218 -22.33 31.92 31.82
CA ALA A 218 -23.13 33.15 31.74
C ALA A 218 -24.52 33.00 32.37
N LYS A 219 -25.21 31.88 32.15
CA LYS A 219 -26.50 31.61 32.81
C LYS A 219 -26.36 31.37 34.30
N GLU A 220 -25.27 30.74 34.75
CA GLU A 220 -24.96 30.60 36.18
C GLU A 220 -24.73 31.97 36.83
N GLN A 221 -24.06 32.89 36.15
CA GLN A 221 -23.87 34.28 36.57
C GLN A 221 -25.22 35.02 36.69
N GLU A 222 -26.07 34.97 35.66
CA GLU A 222 -27.42 35.56 35.72
C GLU A 222 -28.24 34.98 36.90
N MET A 223 -28.12 33.67 37.15
CA MET A 223 -28.79 33.01 38.28
C MET A 223 -28.20 33.43 39.63
N THR A 224 -26.90 33.69 39.74
CA THR A 224 -26.31 34.27 40.96
C THR A 224 -26.78 35.70 41.18
N GLU A 225 -26.79 36.53 40.15
CA GLU A 225 -27.25 37.92 40.24
C GLU A 225 -28.72 37.99 40.69
N MET A 226 -29.59 37.17 40.11
CA MET A 226 -31.00 37.08 40.51
C MET A 226 -31.16 36.63 41.97
N ARG A 227 -30.32 35.70 42.44
CA ARG A 227 -30.31 35.27 43.86
C ARG A 227 -29.88 36.42 44.78
N ASP A 228 -28.86 37.17 44.41
CA ASP A 228 -28.36 38.29 45.21
C ASP A 228 -29.40 39.41 45.30
N VAL A 229 -30.06 39.76 44.19
CA VAL A 229 -31.16 40.74 44.17
C VAL A 229 -32.32 40.27 45.06
N MET A 230 -32.70 38.99 44.97
CA MET A 230 -33.76 38.43 45.84
C MET A 230 -33.37 38.51 47.32
N GLN A 231 -32.11 38.22 47.66
CA GLN A 231 -31.62 38.34 49.04
C GLN A 231 -31.63 39.79 49.54
N GLN A 232 -31.26 40.75 48.68
CA GLN A 232 -31.35 42.19 49.00
C GLN A 232 -32.79 42.59 49.28
N GLN A 233 -33.75 42.20 48.44
CA GLN A 233 -35.16 42.48 48.68
C GLN A 233 -35.65 41.93 50.01
N LEU A 234 -35.26 40.70 50.37
CA LEU A 234 -35.61 40.11 51.67
C LEU A 234 -35.02 40.89 52.85
N ALA A 235 -33.80 41.41 52.71
CA ALA A 235 -33.18 42.26 53.73
C ALA A 235 -33.93 43.60 53.88
N GLU A 236 -34.23 44.28 52.77
CA GLU A 236 -35.02 45.52 52.77
C GLU A 236 -36.42 45.31 53.40
N TYR A 237 -37.09 44.19 53.10
CA TYR A 237 -38.37 43.85 53.73
C TYR A 237 -38.24 43.62 55.24
N GLN A 238 -37.15 43.00 55.70
CA GLN A 238 -36.90 42.81 57.13
C GLN A 238 -36.64 44.13 57.83
N GLU A 239 -35.84 45.04 57.25
CA GLU A 239 -35.61 46.37 57.80
C GLU A 239 -36.92 47.17 57.91
N LEU A 240 -37.77 47.12 56.87
CA LEU A 240 -39.08 47.77 56.91
C LEU A 240 -39.99 47.16 57.98
N LEU A 241 -39.94 45.84 58.17
CA LEU A 241 -40.67 45.16 59.24
C LEU A 241 -40.19 45.64 60.62
N ASP A 242 -38.88 45.78 60.82
CA ASP A 242 -38.29 46.27 62.07
C ASP A 242 -38.73 47.72 62.37
N VAL A 243 -38.71 48.60 61.37
CA VAL A 243 -39.24 49.98 61.49
C VAL A 243 -40.73 49.96 61.85
N LYS A 244 -41.53 49.10 61.20
CA LYS A 244 -42.96 48.98 61.51
C LYS A 244 -43.19 48.54 62.95
N LEU A 245 -42.42 47.57 63.44
CA LEU A 245 -42.50 47.11 64.83
C LEU A 245 -42.11 48.23 65.81
N ALA A 246 -41.09 49.02 65.50
CA ALA A 246 -40.72 50.20 66.30
C ALA A 246 -41.87 51.22 66.36
N LEU A 247 -42.48 51.55 65.22
CA LEU A 247 -43.64 52.45 65.16
C LEU A 247 -44.85 51.91 65.94
N ASP A 248 -45.14 50.61 65.89
CA ASP A 248 -46.20 50.02 66.71
C ASP A 248 -45.90 50.17 68.21
N MET A 249 -44.64 50.00 68.61
CA MET A 249 -44.22 50.20 69.98
C MET A 249 -44.43 51.66 70.41
N GLU A 250 -44.06 52.63 69.57
CA GLU A 250 -44.29 54.06 69.80
C GLU A 250 -45.79 54.38 69.93
N ILE A 251 -46.63 53.91 69.01
CA ILE A 251 -48.09 54.10 69.05
C ILE A 251 -48.67 53.52 70.36
N ASN A 252 -48.24 52.31 70.74
CA ASN A 252 -48.71 51.70 71.98
C ASN A 252 -48.25 52.48 73.22
N ALA A 253 -47.05 53.07 73.20
CA ALA A 253 -46.59 53.96 74.26
C ALA A 253 -47.44 55.24 74.32
N TYR A 254 -47.72 55.87 73.18
CA TYR A 254 -48.59 57.05 73.11
C TYR A 254 -50.01 56.76 73.61
N ARG A 255 -50.61 55.61 73.24
CA ARG A 255 -51.92 55.19 73.76
C ARG A 255 -51.94 55.07 75.28
N LYS A 256 -50.94 54.43 75.88
CA LYS A 256 -50.84 54.27 77.34
C LYS A 256 -50.69 55.60 78.09
N LEU A 257 -49.94 56.55 77.52
CA LEU A 257 -49.81 57.89 78.11
C LEU A 257 -51.16 58.62 78.10
N LEU A 258 -51.90 58.53 77.00
CA LEU A 258 -53.23 59.11 76.86
C LEU A 258 -54.26 58.45 77.81
N GLU A 259 -54.24 57.12 77.93
CA GLU A 259 -55.06 56.38 78.91
C GLU A 259 -54.78 56.87 80.34
N GLY A 260 -53.51 57.09 80.70
CA GLY A 260 -53.13 57.64 82.01
C GLY A 260 -53.53 59.11 82.23
N GLU A 261 -53.68 59.91 81.17
CA GLU A 261 -54.22 61.27 81.24
C GLU A 261 -55.75 61.27 81.34
N GLU A 262 -56.45 60.37 80.65
CA GLU A 262 -57.91 60.18 80.75
C GLU A 262 -58.34 59.69 82.15
N GLU A 263 -57.54 58.82 82.78
CA GLU A 263 -57.76 58.38 84.18
C GLU A 263 -57.60 59.52 85.21
N ARG A 264 -56.75 60.52 84.92
CA ARG A 264 -56.57 61.72 85.76
C ARG A 264 -57.63 62.79 85.47
N CYS A 265 -58.09 62.89 84.22
CA CYS A 265 -59.13 63.79 83.75
C CYS A 265 -60.49 63.08 83.71
N GLY A 266 -60.90 62.48 84.84
CA GLY A 266 -62.10 61.65 84.94
C GLY A 266 -63.38 62.36 84.48
N ARG A 267 -63.79 62.09 83.24
CA ARG A 267 -65.16 62.30 82.76
C ARG A 267 -65.68 60.96 82.23
N PRO A 268 -66.74 60.37 82.81
CA PRO A 268 -67.32 59.17 82.27
C PRO A 268 -68.27 59.52 81.12
N GLY A 269 -68.01 58.93 79.94
CA GLY A 269 -69.08 58.55 79.01
C GLY A 269 -69.10 59.24 77.65
N GLY A 270 -69.34 58.42 76.62
CA GLY A 270 -69.86 58.82 75.31
C GLY A 270 -69.07 58.21 74.15
N LEU A 271 -69.32 56.95 73.79
CA LEU A 271 -70.17 56.56 72.65
C LEU A 271 -69.61 56.99 71.27
N GLY A 272 -69.31 56.02 70.39
CA GLY A 272 -69.17 56.36 68.97
C GLY A 272 -68.63 55.30 68.04
N ALA A 273 -69.45 54.28 67.77
CA ALA A 273 -69.56 53.55 66.50
C ALA A 273 -68.32 52.84 65.92
N ARG A 274 -68.34 51.52 66.15
CA ARG A 274 -67.89 50.52 65.19
C ARG A 274 -68.54 50.78 63.82
N SER A 275 -67.75 50.71 62.76
CA SER A 275 -68.18 50.22 61.46
C SER A 275 -67.16 49.18 60.98
N GLU A 276 -67.44 47.93 61.34
CA GLU A 276 -66.89 46.75 60.68
C GLU A 276 -67.59 46.61 59.33
N GLU A 277 -66.87 46.83 58.22
CA GLU A 277 -67.25 46.25 56.92
C GLU A 277 -66.19 45.23 56.49
N GLU A 278 -66.46 44.01 56.92
CA GLU A 278 -65.73 42.79 56.60
C GLU A 278 -66.21 42.26 55.22
N GLY A 279 -65.62 42.78 54.15
CA GLY A 279 -65.80 42.28 52.79
C GLY A 279 -64.91 41.06 52.51
N ARG A 280 -65.26 39.88 53.05
CA ARG A 280 -64.64 38.60 52.65
C ARG A 280 -65.11 38.18 51.25
N GLY A 281 -64.31 38.49 50.23
CA GLY A 281 -64.50 38.04 48.85
C GLY A 281 -63.35 37.18 48.33
N ARG A 282 -63.36 35.89 48.69
CA ARG A 282 -62.72 34.74 48.02
C ARG A 282 -61.39 34.95 47.28
N ARG A 283 -60.33 34.45 47.93
CA ARG A 283 -59.16 33.85 47.29
C ARG A 283 -59.60 32.88 46.16
N ARG A 284 -59.34 33.23 44.90
CA ARG A 284 -59.03 32.23 43.85
C ARG A 284 -57.51 32.20 43.71
N GLY A 285 -56.85 31.58 44.68
CA GLY A 285 -55.59 30.91 44.39
C GLY A 285 -55.92 29.73 43.49
N SER A 286 -55.90 29.94 42.18
CA SER A 286 -55.80 28.83 41.24
C SER A 286 -54.48 28.15 41.54
N GLY A 287 -54.55 27.06 42.30
CA GLY A 287 -53.43 26.17 42.47
C GLY A 287 -52.99 25.71 41.09
N VAL A 288 -51.78 26.09 40.71
CA VAL A 288 -50.98 25.36 39.74
C VAL A 288 -50.75 23.97 40.35
N ARG A 289 -51.74 23.08 40.23
CA ARG A 289 -51.59 21.66 40.50
C ARG A 289 -51.16 20.98 39.21
N ARG A 290 -49.85 20.76 39.14
CA ARG A 290 -49.18 19.56 38.63
C ARG A 290 -49.78 18.93 37.37
N VAL A 291 -49.13 19.25 36.25
CA VAL A 291 -49.11 18.46 35.01
C VAL A 291 -48.49 17.09 35.31
N PHE A 292 -49.31 16.08 35.59
CA PHE A 292 -48.95 14.66 35.49
C PHE A 292 -50.24 13.82 35.33
N GLN A 293 -50.91 13.92 34.19
CA GLN A 293 -52.07 13.07 33.86
C GLN A 293 -51.66 11.99 32.83
N ASP A 294 -52.12 10.76 33.04
CA ASP A 294 -51.90 9.65 32.12
C ASP A 294 -52.58 9.91 30.77
N GLN A 295 -51.89 9.64 29.67
CA GLN A 295 -52.36 9.86 28.31
C GLN A 295 -52.65 8.52 27.62
N SER A 296 -53.91 8.30 27.24
CA SER A 296 -54.28 7.18 26.37
C SER A 296 -53.79 7.45 24.95
N LEU A 297 -52.94 6.57 24.40
CA LEU A 297 -52.46 6.63 23.00
C LEU A 297 -53.15 5.57 22.12
N GLY A 298 -54.35 5.14 22.52
CA GLY A 298 -55.11 4.13 21.79
C GLY A 298 -55.42 4.59 20.37
N ASN A 299 -55.01 3.79 19.38
CA ASN A 299 -55.13 4.11 17.94
C ASN A 299 -54.30 5.28 17.42
N TRP A 300 -53.40 5.83 18.23
CA TRP A 300 -52.47 6.84 17.76
C TRP A 300 -51.50 6.23 16.76
N ARG A 301 -50.93 7.07 15.90
CA ARG A 301 -49.98 6.65 14.87
C ARG A 301 -48.72 7.50 14.92
N ILE A 302 -47.57 6.85 14.82
CA ILE A 302 -46.30 7.51 14.50
C ILE A 302 -46.11 7.34 13.01
N LYS A 303 -46.14 8.46 12.29
CA LYS A 303 -45.92 8.52 10.85
C LYS A 303 -44.51 9.02 10.61
N ARG A 304 -43.75 8.33 9.76
CA ARG A 304 -42.42 8.77 9.33
C ARG A 304 -42.38 8.81 7.82
N GLN A 305 -42.00 9.97 7.29
CA GLN A 305 -41.81 10.19 5.87
C GLN A 305 -40.34 10.55 5.65
N ILE A 306 -39.72 9.89 4.66
CA ILE A 306 -38.33 10.13 4.26
C ILE A 306 -38.39 10.83 2.89
N LEU A 307 -37.95 12.09 2.81
CA LEU A 307 -38.09 12.95 1.63
C LEU A 307 -39.54 12.95 1.07
N GLU A 308 -39.73 12.83 -0.25
CA GLU A 308 -41.02 12.67 -0.94
C GLU A 308 -41.47 11.20 -1.07
N GLY A 309 -40.82 10.28 -0.34
CA GLY A 309 -41.11 8.84 -0.40
C GLY A 309 -42.41 8.41 0.30
N GLU A 310 -42.64 7.09 0.29
CA GLU A 310 -43.79 6.47 0.96
C GLU A 310 -43.77 6.67 2.48
N GLU A 311 -44.91 7.07 3.04
CA GLU A 311 -45.08 7.28 4.47
C GLU A 311 -45.26 5.93 5.19
N ILE A 312 -44.39 5.64 6.15
CA ILE A 312 -44.53 4.46 7.02
C ILE A 312 -45.18 4.85 8.35
N ALA A 313 -46.15 4.05 8.80
CA ALA A 313 -46.92 4.35 10.01
C ALA A 313 -46.97 3.19 11.00
N TYR A 314 -46.52 3.44 12.24
CA TYR A 314 -46.71 2.52 13.35
C TYR A 314 -47.98 2.88 14.12
N LYS A 315 -48.87 1.90 14.35
CA LYS A 315 -50.12 2.10 15.09
C LYS A 315 -50.01 1.55 16.52
N PHE A 316 -50.30 2.39 17.50
CA PHE A 316 -50.43 1.98 18.89
C PHE A 316 -51.66 1.09 19.10
N THR A 317 -51.54 0.12 20.01
CA THR A 317 -52.68 -0.74 20.35
C THR A 317 -53.81 0.07 21.01
N PRO A 318 -55.10 -0.26 20.79
CA PRO A 318 -56.23 0.53 21.31
C PRO A 318 -56.27 0.69 22.83
N LYS A 319 -55.58 -0.18 23.58
CA LYS A 319 -55.54 -0.17 25.05
C LYS A 319 -54.27 0.47 25.62
N TYR A 320 -53.42 1.08 24.79
CA TYR A 320 -52.15 1.63 25.25
C TYR A 320 -52.35 2.94 26.02
N VAL A 321 -51.83 3.00 27.24
CA VAL A 321 -51.85 4.19 28.11
C VAL A 321 -50.43 4.51 28.54
N LEU A 322 -49.98 5.72 28.23
CA LEU A 322 -48.69 6.27 28.64
C LEU A 322 -48.88 7.02 29.96
N ARG A 323 -48.24 6.57 31.05
CA ARG A 323 -48.35 7.29 32.32
C ARG A 323 -47.56 8.59 32.27
N ALA A 324 -48.00 9.55 33.07
CA ALA A 324 -47.34 10.85 33.14
C ALA A 324 -45.85 10.74 33.49
N GLY A 325 -44.99 11.41 32.71
CA GLY A 325 -43.53 11.37 32.87
C GLY A 325 -42.86 10.07 32.38
N GLN A 326 -43.61 9.12 31.83
CA GLN A 326 -43.02 7.95 31.16
C GLN A 326 -42.73 8.26 29.69
N MET A 327 -41.64 7.68 29.20
CA MET A 327 -41.27 7.69 27.79
C MET A 327 -41.58 6.32 27.19
N VAL A 328 -42.03 6.31 25.94
CA VAL A 328 -42.14 5.11 25.12
C VAL A 328 -41.23 5.23 23.91
N THR A 329 -40.42 4.20 23.69
CA THR A 329 -39.56 4.07 22.51
C THR A 329 -40.08 2.93 21.65
N VAL A 330 -40.27 3.20 20.35
CA VAL A 330 -40.70 2.20 19.38
C VAL A 330 -39.52 1.83 18.48
N TRP A 331 -38.98 0.64 18.66
CA TRP A 331 -37.86 0.11 17.89
C TRP A 331 -38.35 -0.63 16.64
N ALA A 332 -37.58 -0.60 15.56
CA ALA A 332 -37.77 -1.50 14.44
C ALA A 332 -37.29 -2.92 14.80
N ALA A 333 -37.80 -3.95 14.12
CA ALA A 333 -37.43 -5.34 14.39
C ALA A 333 -35.93 -5.64 14.23
N GLY A 334 -35.26 -4.95 13.29
CA GLY A 334 -33.83 -5.12 13.03
C GLY A 334 -32.90 -4.56 14.11
N ALA A 335 -33.42 -3.80 15.08
CA ALA A 335 -32.61 -3.22 16.16
C ALA A 335 -32.16 -4.26 17.21
N GLY A 336 -32.69 -5.49 17.18
CA GLY A 336 -32.31 -6.56 18.12
C GLY A 336 -32.77 -6.34 19.58
N VAL A 337 -33.62 -5.33 19.82
CA VAL A 337 -34.12 -4.99 21.15
C VAL A 337 -35.32 -5.88 21.53
N ALA A 338 -35.35 -6.35 22.78
CA ALA A 338 -36.46 -7.15 23.30
C ALA A 338 -37.73 -6.31 23.50
N HIS A 339 -38.89 -6.89 23.16
CA HIS A 339 -40.18 -6.22 23.32
C HIS A 339 -40.63 -6.24 24.78
N SER A 340 -40.67 -5.08 25.45
CA SER A 340 -41.09 -4.92 26.85
C SER A 340 -42.03 -3.71 27.05
N PRO A 341 -43.33 -3.85 26.76
CA PRO A 341 -44.33 -2.82 27.04
C PRO A 341 -44.42 -2.50 28.56
N PRO A 342 -44.71 -1.25 28.96
CA PRO A 342 -45.15 -0.14 28.11
C PRO A 342 -44.00 0.70 27.53
N SER A 343 -42.80 0.70 28.10
CA SER A 343 -41.71 1.62 27.73
C SER A 343 -41.03 1.28 26.40
N THR A 344 -41.00 0.00 26.02
CA THR A 344 -40.24 -0.47 24.86
C THR A 344 -41.13 -1.28 23.94
N LEU A 345 -41.53 -0.68 22.83
CA LEU A 345 -42.32 -1.34 21.79
C LEU A 345 -41.42 -1.73 20.63
N VAL A 346 -41.75 -2.83 19.94
CA VAL A 346 -40.97 -3.31 18.79
C VAL A 346 -41.94 -3.52 17.63
N TRP A 347 -41.68 -2.85 16.52
CA TRP A 347 -42.45 -2.98 15.28
C TRP A 347 -41.97 -4.20 14.50
N LYS A 348 -42.52 -5.37 14.84
CA LYS A 348 -42.08 -6.68 14.30
C LYS A 348 -42.18 -6.82 12.77
N GLY A 349 -43.05 -6.03 12.13
CA GLY A 349 -43.28 -6.08 10.68
C GLY A 349 -42.35 -5.19 9.85
N GLN A 350 -41.46 -4.42 10.48
CA GLN A 350 -40.50 -3.55 9.79
C GLN A 350 -39.09 -3.77 10.33
N SER A 351 -38.13 -4.01 9.44
CA SER A 351 -36.71 -4.21 9.80
C SER A 351 -36.03 -2.89 10.20
N SER A 352 -36.45 -1.75 9.63
CA SER A 352 -35.94 -0.42 9.95
C SER A 352 -37.06 0.64 9.92
N TRP A 353 -36.80 1.82 10.50
CA TRP A 353 -37.64 3.02 10.33
C TRP A 353 -37.32 3.77 9.02
N GLY A 354 -36.61 3.11 8.11
CA GLY A 354 -36.05 3.68 6.89
C GLY A 354 -34.83 4.58 7.13
N THR A 355 -33.96 4.64 6.12
CA THR A 355 -32.68 5.35 6.13
C THR A 355 -32.74 6.40 5.02
N GLY A 356 -32.39 7.66 5.32
CA GLY A 356 -32.39 8.72 4.33
C GLY A 356 -31.97 10.07 4.90
N GLU A 357 -31.65 10.99 3.99
CA GLU A 357 -31.03 12.29 4.28
C GLU A 357 -31.97 13.28 4.95
N SER A 358 -33.28 13.13 4.85
CA SER A 358 -34.19 13.96 5.62
C SER A 358 -35.43 13.16 5.94
N PHE A 359 -35.84 13.19 7.20
CA PHE A 359 -37.06 12.54 7.63
C PHE A 359 -37.90 13.40 8.55
N ARG A 360 -39.20 13.40 8.27
CA ARG A 360 -40.23 14.03 9.09
C ARG A 360 -40.98 12.93 9.84
N THR A 361 -40.99 13.03 11.17
CA THR A 361 -41.74 12.15 12.07
C THR A 361 -42.88 12.94 12.71
N VAL A 362 -44.10 12.44 12.58
CA VAL A 362 -45.31 13.08 13.13
C VAL A 362 -46.06 12.09 14.01
N LEU A 363 -46.46 12.54 15.19
CA LEU A 363 -47.39 11.84 16.05
C LEU A 363 -48.81 12.30 15.74
N VAL A 364 -49.68 11.35 15.41
CA VAL A 364 -51.07 11.60 15.02
C VAL A 364 -52.02 10.92 15.99
N ASN A 365 -53.00 11.68 16.48
CA ASN A 365 -54.04 11.21 17.40
C ASN A 365 -55.03 10.26 16.68
N ALA A 366 -55.92 9.62 17.43
CA ALA A 366 -56.99 8.76 16.91
C ALA A 366 -57.90 9.47 15.90
N ASP A 367 -58.10 10.79 16.07
CA ASP A 367 -58.93 11.65 15.21
C ASP A 367 -58.22 12.10 13.92
N GLY A 368 -56.93 11.76 13.75
CA GLY A 368 -56.14 12.15 12.57
C GLY A 368 -55.41 13.48 12.70
N GLU A 369 -55.52 14.15 13.85
CA GLU A 369 -54.81 15.42 14.12
C GLU A 369 -53.32 15.19 14.44
N GLU A 370 -52.45 16.04 13.87
CA GLU A 370 -51.01 16.07 14.16
C GLU A 370 -50.75 16.76 15.50
N VAL A 371 -50.34 15.98 16.52
CA VAL A 371 -50.16 16.49 17.89
C VAL A 371 -48.71 16.81 18.25
N ALA A 372 -47.75 16.25 17.51
CA ALA A 372 -46.33 16.61 17.61
C ALA A 372 -45.61 16.26 16.30
N MET A 373 -44.63 17.07 15.93
CA MET A 373 -43.79 16.81 14.77
C MET A 373 -42.31 17.05 15.07
N ARG A 374 -41.46 16.25 14.44
CA ARG A 374 -40.02 16.39 14.44
C ARG A 374 -39.51 16.18 13.03
N THR A 375 -38.80 17.17 12.50
CA THR A 375 -38.09 17.04 11.23
C THR A 375 -36.62 16.97 11.54
N VAL A 376 -35.91 16.03 10.92
CA VAL A 376 -34.45 16.04 10.96
C VAL A 376 -33.90 15.97 9.56
N LYS A 377 -33.02 16.92 9.24
CA LYS A 377 -32.34 17.02 7.95
C LYS A 377 -30.88 16.66 8.15
N GLN A 378 -30.34 15.94 7.19
CA GLN A 378 -28.93 15.67 7.03
C GLN A 378 -28.45 16.74 6.06
N SER A 379 -27.61 17.66 6.53
CA SER A 379 -27.03 18.68 5.68
C SER A 379 -25.76 18.12 5.06
N SER A 380 -25.80 17.84 3.76
CA SER A 380 -24.59 17.65 2.96
C SER A 380 -24.05 19.03 2.57
N VAL A 381 -22.82 19.36 2.99
CA VAL A 381 -22.13 20.57 2.55
C VAL A 381 -21.31 20.21 1.33
N VAL A 382 -21.85 20.46 0.14
CA VAL A 382 -21.08 20.37 -1.11
C VAL A 382 -20.14 21.58 -1.16
N ARG A 383 -18.82 21.35 -1.02
CA ARG A 383 -17.79 22.35 -1.32
C ARG A 383 -17.35 22.14 -2.77
N GLU A 384 -17.64 23.10 -3.63
CA GLU A 384 -17.04 23.17 -4.97
C GLU A 384 -15.57 23.58 -4.84
N ASN A 385 -14.65 22.71 -5.25
CA ASN A 385 -13.25 23.07 -5.50
C ASN A 385 -13.10 23.55 -6.96
N GLU A 386 -12.14 24.45 -7.21
CA GLU A 386 -11.89 25.15 -8.49
C GLU A 386 -11.56 24.26 -9.71
N ASN A 387 -11.58 22.93 -9.57
CA ASN A 387 -11.33 21.96 -10.66
C ASN A 387 -12.54 21.09 -11.05
N GLY A 388 -13.73 21.29 -10.47
CA GLY A 388 -14.96 20.65 -10.95
C GLY A 388 -15.08 19.14 -10.72
N GLU A 389 -14.37 18.59 -9.74
CA GLU A 389 -14.54 17.19 -9.32
C GLU A 389 -15.41 17.13 -8.05
N GLU A 390 -16.56 16.47 -8.16
CA GLU A 390 -17.57 16.29 -7.11
C GLU A 390 -17.16 15.08 -6.23
N GLU A 391 -16.69 15.32 -5.00
CA GLU A 391 -16.52 14.27 -3.98
C GLU A 391 -17.71 14.29 -3.01
N GLU A 392 -18.49 13.21 -3.00
CA GLU A 392 -19.56 12.97 -2.03
C GLU A 392 -18.96 12.39 -0.73
N GLU A 393 -18.89 13.18 0.35
CA GLU A 393 -18.55 12.64 1.67
C GLU A 393 -19.36 13.22 2.85
N GLU A 394 -19.60 12.30 3.80
CA GLU A 394 -20.26 12.32 5.11
C GLU A 394 -21.29 13.41 5.43
N ALA A 395 -22.53 12.95 5.53
CA ALA A 395 -23.68 13.78 5.75
C ALA A 395 -23.95 13.95 7.27
N GLU A 396 -23.81 15.19 7.73
CA GLU A 396 -23.94 15.63 9.13
C GLU A 396 -25.42 15.85 9.50
N PHE A 397 -25.81 15.44 10.71
CA PHE A 397 -27.20 15.48 11.17
C PHE A 397 -27.50 16.85 11.81
N GLY A 398 -28.04 17.79 11.03
CA GLY A 398 -28.17 19.21 11.40
C GLY A 398 -29.61 19.75 11.36
N GLU A 399 -29.92 20.63 12.33
CA GLU A 399 -31.19 21.34 12.59
C GLU A 399 -32.37 20.51 13.15
N GLU A 400 -32.64 20.73 14.45
CA GLU A 400 -33.80 20.21 15.20
C GLU A 400 -34.93 21.25 15.25
N ASP A 401 -35.84 21.20 14.28
CA ASP A 401 -37.06 22.00 14.31
C ASP A 401 -38.17 21.27 15.11
N LEU A 402 -38.24 21.56 16.41
CA LEU A 402 -39.28 21.09 17.34
C LEU A 402 -40.55 21.95 17.24
N PHE A 403 -41.35 21.74 16.20
CA PHE A 403 -42.62 22.44 16.06
C PHE A 403 -43.70 21.86 17.00
N HIS A 404 -44.12 22.69 17.95
CA HIS A 404 -45.33 22.49 18.74
C HIS A 404 -46.39 23.44 18.16
N GLN A 405 -47.56 22.93 17.78
CA GLN A 405 -48.61 23.77 17.22
C GLN A 405 -49.04 24.82 18.28
N GLN A 406 -48.62 26.07 18.09
CA GLN A 406 -49.18 27.22 18.80
C GLN A 406 -50.57 27.48 18.21
N GLY A 407 -51.60 26.96 18.89
CA GLY A 407 -52.99 27.21 18.58
C GLY A 407 -53.79 27.42 19.87
N ASP A 408 -54.22 28.66 20.07
CA ASP A 408 -55.24 29.17 21.02
C ASP A 408 -54.97 29.06 22.55
N PRO A 409 -55.06 30.16 23.35
CA PRO A 409 -54.74 30.17 24.79
C PRO A 409 -55.72 29.40 25.71
N ARG A 410 -56.60 28.55 25.16
CA ARG A 410 -57.67 27.88 25.92
C ARG A 410 -57.51 26.37 26.07
N THR A 411 -56.46 25.76 25.52
CA THR A 411 -56.18 24.32 25.69
C THR A 411 -54.87 24.12 26.47
N THR A 412 -54.91 24.37 27.79
CA THR A 412 -53.80 24.02 28.68
C THR A 412 -53.76 22.51 28.89
N SER A 413 -53.15 21.77 27.97
CA SER A 413 -52.64 20.42 28.22
C SER A 413 -51.34 20.25 27.46
N ARG A 414 -50.22 20.17 28.18
CA ARG A 414 -48.91 19.93 27.58
C ARG A 414 -48.91 18.55 26.93
N GLY A 415 -48.92 18.54 25.60
CA GLY A 415 -49.01 17.33 24.77
C GLY A 415 -47.75 16.48 24.77
N CYS A 416 -47.88 15.26 24.26
CA CYS A 416 -46.77 14.36 23.99
C CYS A 416 -45.81 14.99 22.96
N TYR A 417 -44.51 14.78 23.10
CA TYR A 417 -43.50 15.25 22.15
C TYR A 417 -42.75 14.06 21.54
N VAL A 418 -42.22 14.24 20.33
CA VAL A 418 -41.42 13.22 19.62
C VAL A 418 -39.96 13.64 19.71
N MET A 419 -39.11 12.74 20.22
CA MET A 419 -37.67 12.95 20.41
C MET A 419 -36.81 12.39 19.29
#